data_AF-A0A0K8MFN7-F1
#
_entry.id   AF-A0A0K8MFN7-F1
#
_cell.length_a   1.000
_cell.length_b   1.000
_cell.length_c   1.000
_cell.angle_alpha   90.00
_cell.angle_beta   90.00
_cell.angle_gamma   90.00
#
_symmetry.space_group_name_H-M   'P 1'
#
loop_
_entity.id
_entity.type
_entity.pdbx_description
1 polymer ?
#
loop_
_entity_poly.entity_id
_entity_poly.type
_entity_poly.pdbx_seq_one_letter_code
_entity_poly.pdbx_strand_id
1 'polypeptide(L)'
;MENHSLHHKDKKESCHSDSLNVDSIGLQNIRESLMSYKPLIVILVFCLLIPLSQIQPFEAEKFMSYFMGYFFTFLSLFKFFDLRGFVEGFSTYDLVTKRFQVYGYAYPFIEFFLGIAYLSQFNPLLINWITVIVMFVSGIGVLNSILSHQKINCACLGAVLNVPLSTVSILENFGMAAMAAYQLIFMY
;
A
#
# COMPACT_ATOMS: atom_id res chain seq x y z
N MET A 1 41.65 42.45 22.87
CA MET A 1 42.29 42.64 24.19
C MET A 1 41.18 43.13 25.09
N GLU A 2 40.71 42.45 26.12
CA GLU A 2 41.30 41.38 26.92
C GLU A 2 40.17 40.64 27.67
N ASN A 3 40.53 39.45 28.15
CA ASN A 3 39.77 38.39 28.79
C ASN A 3 39.00 38.79 30.07
N HIS A 4 38.00 37.99 30.48
CA HIS A 4 38.15 37.14 31.68
C HIS A 4 37.05 36.07 31.83
N SER A 5 37.38 35.06 32.61
CA SER A 5 36.97 33.67 32.53
C SER A 5 36.04 33.22 33.68
N LEU A 6 35.31 32.11 33.44
CA LEU A 6 35.00 30.99 34.35
C LEU A 6 34.20 31.21 35.66
N HIS A 7 33.07 30.49 35.84
CA HIS A 7 32.92 29.26 36.65
C HIS A 7 31.48 29.01 37.19
N HIS A 8 31.05 27.74 37.08
CA HIS A 8 30.19 26.93 37.99
C HIS A 8 28.78 27.40 38.42
N LYS A 9 27.75 26.58 38.11
CA LYS A 9 27.14 25.62 39.08
C LYS A 9 25.95 24.85 38.49
N ASP A 10 26.01 23.53 38.60
CA ASP A 10 24.88 22.61 38.56
C ASP A 10 23.78 22.98 39.56
N LYS A 11 22.50 22.84 39.15
CA LYS A 11 21.43 22.45 40.08
C LYS A 11 20.27 21.75 39.35
N LYS A 12 20.09 20.49 39.73
CA LYS A 12 18.93 19.60 39.53
C LYS A 12 17.58 20.32 39.67
N GLU A 13 16.67 20.05 38.74
CA GLU A 13 15.23 19.82 38.97
C GLU A 13 14.82 18.67 38.04
N SER A 14 14.79 17.44 38.56
CA SER A 14 13.66 16.78 39.24
C SER A 14 12.71 16.11 38.25
N CYS A 15 12.95 14.80 38.07
CA CYS A 15 12.05 13.84 37.45
C CYS A 15 10.73 13.77 38.24
N HIS A 16 9.63 14.31 37.70
CA HIS A 16 8.27 13.78 37.93
C HIS A 16 7.24 14.44 37.01
N SER A 17 7.00 13.90 35.81
CA SER A 17 5.71 13.95 35.06
C SER A 17 5.85 13.46 33.59
N ASP A 18 6.32 12.22 33.36
CA ASP A 18 6.47 11.67 32.00
C ASP A 18 5.52 10.50 31.65
N SER A 19 4.64 10.05 32.54
CA SER A 19 3.77 8.90 32.25
C SER A 19 2.40 9.25 31.66
N LEU A 20 1.92 10.49 31.79
CA LEU A 20 0.60 10.92 31.27
C LEU A 20 0.66 11.54 29.87
N ASN A 21 1.87 11.83 29.36
CA ASN A 21 2.08 12.46 28.06
C ASN A 21 2.57 11.49 26.98
N VAL A 22 3.20 10.36 27.36
CA VAL A 22 3.67 9.35 26.41
C VAL A 22 2.51 8.50 25.84
N ASP A 23 1.50 8.19 26.66
CA ASP A 23 0.31 7.46 26.20
C ASP A 23 -0.61 8.32 25.33
N SER A 24 -0.72 9.62 25.60
CA SER A 24 -1.50 10.56 24.78
C SER A 24 -0.81 10.81 23.42
N ILE A 25 0.51 11.00 23.40
CA ILE A 25 1.30 11.11 22.15
C ILE A 25 1.23 9.80 21.37
N GLY A 26 1.27 8.64 22.03
CA GLY A 26 1.09 7.32 21.42
C GLY A 26 -0.29 7.14 20.78
N LEU A 27 -1.37 7.42 21.52
CA LEU A 27 -2.74 7.35 20.99
C LEU A 27 -2.97 8.38 19.87
N GLN A 28 -2.39 9.57 19.97
CA GLN A 28 -2.55 10.64 18.99
C GLN A 28 -1.79 10.33 17.70
N ASN A 29 -0.57 9.78 17.79
CA ASN A 29 0.18 9.26 16.64
C ASN A 29 -0.54 8.06 15.97
N ILE A 30 -1.12 7.14 16.76
CA ILE A 30 -1.91 6.02 16.22
C ILE A 30 -3.18 6.56 15.53
N ARG A 31 -3.85 7.56 16.12
CA ARG A 31 -5.06 8.16 15.55
C ARG A 31 -4.78 8.94 14.27
N GLU A 32 -3.69 9.70 14.21
CA GLU A 32 -3.25 10.39 12.98
C GLU A 32 -2.85 9.39 11.89
N SER A 33 -2.13 8.33 12.24
CA SER A 33 -1.79 7.23 11.33
C SER A 33 -3.05 6.54 10.78
N LEU A 34 -4.00 6.17 11.66
CA LEU A 34 -5.28 5.56 11.28
C LEU A 34 -6.16 6.49 10.43
N MET A 35 -6.18 7.79 10.71
CA MET A 35 -6.88 8.79 9.90
C MET A 35 -6.30 8.89 8.49
N SER A 36 -4.99 8.69 8.35
CA SER A 36 -4.31 8.63 7.06
C SER A 36 -4.73 7.40 6.23
N TYR A 37 -4.93 6.24 6.86
CA TYR A 37 -5.41 5.01 6.17
C TYR A 37 -6.94 4.95 5.93
N LYS A 38 -7.69 5.96 6.36
CA LYS A 38 -9.16 6.00 6.23
C LYS A 38 -9.67 5.68 4.81
N PRO A 39 -9.16 6.30 3.72
CA PRO A 39 -9.65 6.01 2.37
C PRO A 39 -9.40 4.56 1.97
N LEU A 40 -8.29 3.97 2.40
CA LEU A 40 -7.98 2.57 2.13
C LEU A 40 -8.97 1.60 2.78
N ILE A 41 -9.23 1.82 4.07
CA ILE A 41 -10.15 0.99 4.85
C ILE A 41 -11.54 1.05 4.23
N VAL A 42 -11.97 2.24 3.80
CA VAL A 42 -13.23 2.42 3.09
C VAL A 42 -13.28 1.54 1.84
N ILE A 43 -12.28 1.61 0.97
CA ILE A 43 -12.22 0.78 -0.25
C ILE A 43 -12.31 -0.71 0.11
N LEU A 44 -11.52 -1.17 1.08
CA LEU A 44 -11.48 -2.57 1.49
C LEU A 44 -12.86 -3.05 1.97
N VAL A 45 -13.58 -2.24 2.75
CA VAL A 45 -14.95 -2.53 3.19
C VAL A 45 -15.89 -2.62 1.99
N PHE A 46 -15.82 -1.70 1.03
CA PHE A 46 -16.63 -1.76 -0.20
C PHE A 46 -16.33 -3.02 -1.02
N CYS A 47 -15.05 -3.36 -1.20
CA CYS A 47 -14.62 -4.56 -1.92
C CYS A 47 -15.10 -5.86 -1.27
N LEU A 48 -15.33 -5.89 0.05
CA LEU A 48 -15.89 -7.05 0.76
C LEU A 48 -17.43 -7.10 0.67
N LEU A 49 -18.10 -5.97 0.89
CA LEU A 49 -19.56 -5.92 0.99
C LEU A 49 -20.27 -6.12 -0.37
N ILE A 50 -19.73 -5.54 -1.44
CA ILE A 50 -20.34 -5.63 -2.78
C ILE A 50 -20.46 -7.09 -3.23
N PRO A 51 -19.38 -7.89 -3.33
CA PRO A 51 -19.49 -9.28 -3.77
C PRO A 51 -20.31 -10.14 -2.80
N LEU A 52 -20.27 -9.87 -1.50
CA LEU A 52 -21.09 -10.59 -0.52
C LEU A 52 -22.60 -10.42 -0.79
N SER A 53 -23.01 -9.24 -1.25
CA SER A 53 -24.41 -8.97 -1.63
C SER A 53 -24.83 -9.62 -2.96
N GLN A 54 -23.88 -9.90 -3.86
CA GLN A 54 -24.15 -10.41 -5.20
C GLN A 54 -24.21 -11.94 -5.28
N ILE A 55 -23.57 -12.64 -4.35
CA ILE A 55 -23.36 -14.10 -4.43
C ILE A 55 -24.31 -14.81 -3.46
N GLN A 56 -25.36 -15.42 -4.01
CA GLN A 56 -26.36 -16.20 -3.27
C GLN A 56 -26.74 -17.46 -4.07
N PRO A 57 -26.51 -18.69 -3.55
CA PRO A 57 -25.87 -19.03 -2.28
C PRO A 57 -24.39 -18.65 -2.26
N PHE A 58 -23.78 -18.57 -1.07
CA PHE A 58 -22.39 -18.16 -0.91
C PHE A 58 -21.43 -19.16 -1.59
N GLU A 59 -20.75 -18.71 -2.64
CA GLU A 59 -19.69 -19.43 -3.35
C GLU A 59 -18.35 -18.74 -3.08
N ALA A 60 -17.48 -19.39 -2.30
CA ALA A 60 -16.19 -18.82 -1.90
C ALA A 60 -15.29 -18.48 -3.10
N GLU A 61 -15.33 -19.30 -4.16
CA GLU A 61 -14.56 -19.10 -5.39
C GLU A 61 -14.90 -17.77 -6.08
N LYS A 62 -16.19 -17.57 -6.35
CA LYS A 62 -16.69 -16.34 -6.98
C LYS A 62 -16.46 -15.14 -6.08
N PHE A 63 -16.62 -15.31 -4.77
CA PHE A 63 -16.40 -14.23 -3.81
C PHE A 63 -14.95 -13.74 -3.87
N MET A 64 -14.00 -14.66 -3.88
CA MET A 64 -12.57 -14.38 -3.96
C MET A 64 -12.22 -13.67 -5.27
N SER A 65 -12.74 -14.17 -6.40
CA SER A 65 -12.52 -13.57 -7.72
C SER A 65 -13.10 -12.16 -7.83
N TYR A 66 -14.33 -11.94 -7.35
CA TYR A 66 -14.94 -10.61 -7.36
C TYR A 66 -14.26 -9.65 -6.39
N PHE A 67 -13.87 -10.11 -5.19
CA PHE A 67 -13.10 -9.32 -4.23
C PHE A 67 -11.81 -8.81 -4.87
N MET A 68 -11.03 -9.71 -5.51
CA MET A 68 -9.80 -9.34 -6.22
C MET A 68 -10.08 -8.37 -7.37
N GLY A 69 -11.16 -8.59 -8.13
CA GLY A 69 -11.55 -7.72 -9.24
C GLY A 69 -11.90 -6.30 -8.81
N TYR A 70 -12.74 -6.14 -7.79
CA TYR A 70 -13.07 -4.83 -7.23
C TYR A 70 -11.82 -4.17 -6.65
N PHE A 71 -11.01 -4.92 -5.91
CA PHE A 71 -9.82 -4.40 -5.26
C PHE A 71 -8.79 -3.86 -6.25
N PHE A 72 -8.47 -4.62 -7.31
CA PHE A 72 -7.60 -4.14 -8.39
C PHE A 72 -8.15 -2.89 -9.08
N THR A 73 -9.45 -2.88 -9.36
CA THR A 73 -10.11 -1.76 -10.04
C THR A 73 -10.03 -0.49 -9.20
N PHE A 74 -10.44 -0.54 -7.93
CA PHE A 74 -10.43 0.62 -7.06
C PHE A 74 -9.01 1.11 -6.78
N LEU A 75 -8.07 0.21 -6.45
CA LEU A 75 -6.67 0.62 -6.22
C LEU A 75 -6.01 1.23 -7.44
N SER A 76 -6.29 0.71 -8.64
CA SER A 76 -5.82 1.31 -9.89
C SER A 76 -6.39 2.71 -10.10
N LEU A 77 -7.68 2.94 -9.77
CA LEU A 77 -8.29 4.27 -9.83
C LEU A 77 -7.59 5.28 -8.90
N PHE A 78 -7.17 4.86 -7.70
CA PHE A 78 -6.36 5.73 -6.82
C PHE A 78 -5.00 6.07 -7.42
N LYS A 79 -4.37 5.12 -8.11
CA LYS A 79 -3.12 5.38 -8.84
C LYS A 79 -3.35 6.33 -10.02
N PHE A 80 -4.52 6.30 -10.67
CA PHE A 80 -4.85 7.24 -11.73
C PHE A 80 -5.07 8.68 -11.24
N PHE A 81 -5.60 8.85 -10.02
CA PHE A 81 -5.81 10.20 -9.45
C PHE A 81 -4.50 10.98 -9.26
N ASP A 82 -3.41 10.30 -8.89
CA ASP A 82 -2.07 10.89 -8.82
C ASP A 82 -1.04 10.02 -9.55
N LEU A 83 -1.22 9.89 -10.87
CA LEU A 83 -0.37 9.04 -11.69
C LEU A 83 1.09 9.49 -11.69
N ARG A 84 1.34 10.81 -11.66
CA ARG A 84 2.70 11.36 -11.62
C ARG A 84 3.38 11.10 -10.28
N GLY A 85 2.69 11.38 -9.17
CA GLY A 85 3.20 11.09 -7.83
C GLY A 85 3.42 9.58 -7.61
N PHE A 86 2.54 8.74 -8.16
CA PHE A 86 2.74 7.29 -8.18
C PHE A 86 4.03 6.91 -8.91
N VAL A 87 4.24 7.36 -10.16
CA VAL A 87 5.44 6.99 -10.92
C VAL A 87 6.72 7.54 -10.30
N GLU A 88 6.69 8.76 -9.75
CA GLU A 88 7.84 9.35 -9.06
C GLU A 88 8.22 8.52 -7.83
N GLY A 89 7.25 8.18 -6.97
CA GLY A 89 7.45 7.28 -5.84
C GLY A 89 7.89 5.89 -6.28
N PHE A 90 7.25 5.30 -7.29
CA PHE A 90 7.53 3.97 -7.80
C PHE A 90 8.93 3.87 -8.44
N SER A 91 9.36 4.91 -9.15
CA SER A 91 10.69 5.00 -9.77
C SER A 91 11.83 5.17 -8.77
N THR A 92 11.52 5.65 -7.56
CA THR A 92 12.51 5.80 -6.48
C THR A 92 12.98 4.45 -5.96
N TYR A 93 12.17 3.40 -6.10
CA TYR A 93 12.42 2.11 -5.46
C TYR A 93 12.47 0.89 -6.40
N ASP A 94 11.76 0.90 -7.53
CA ASP A 94 11.77 -0.21 -8.47
C ASP A 94 12.93 -0.06 -9.48
N LEU A 95 13.80 -1.08 -9.56
CA LEU A 95 14.95 -1.14 -10.49
C LEU A 95 14.52 -1.08 -11.97
N VAL A 96 13.35 -1.63 -12.29
CA VAL A 96 12.78 -1.62 -13.66
C VAL A 96 12.31 -0.21 -13.99
N THR A 97 11.59 0.43 -13.07
CA THR A 97 11.02 1.77 -13.26
C THR A 97 12.07 2.87 -13.20
N LYS A 98 13.17 2.66 -12.45
CA LYS A 98 14.35 3.54 -12.45
C LYS A 98 14.99 3.63 -13.83
N ARG A 99 14.90 2.57 -14.64
CA ARG A 99 15.40 2.54 -16.02
C ARG A 99 14.31 2.85 -17.06
N PHE A 100 13.07 2.47 -16.78
CA PHE A 100 11.93 2.63 -17.67
C PHE A 100 10.74 3.25 -16.92
N GLN A 101 10.72 4.58 -16.78
CA GLN A 101 9.60 5.29 -16.15
C GLN A 101 8.25 5.01 -16.83
N VAL A 102 8.29 4.71 -18.14
CA VAL A 102 7.11 4.30 -18.95
C VAL A 102 6.42 3.06 -18.37
N TYR A 103 7.17 2.12 -17.78
CA TYR A 103 6.59 0.94 -17.13
C TYR A 103 5.72 1.32 -15.93
N GLY A 104 6.15 2.31 -15.14
CA GLY A 104 5.36 2.84 -14.02
C GLY A 104 4.04 3.46 -14.47
N TYR A 105 4.00 4.09 -15.65
CA TYR A 105 2.75 4.60 -16.23
C TYR A 105 1.85 3.50 -16.77
N ALA A 106 2.41 2.41 -17.31
CA ALA A 106 1.64 1.27 -17.82
C ALA A 106 1.03 0.42 -16.70
N TYR A 107 1.69 0.36 -15.55
CA TYR A 107 1.30 -0.53 -14.45
C TYR A 107 -0.14 -0.36 -13.93
N PRO A 108 -0.62 0.87 -13.64
CA PRO A 108 -2.02 1.07 -13.23
C PRO A 108 -3.03 0.58 -14.28
N PHE A 109 -2.71 0.68 -15.57
CA PHE A 109 -3.58 0.13 -16.62
C PHE A 109 -3.61 -1.38 -16.59
N ILE A 110 -2.48 -2.05 -16.36
CA ILE A 110 -2.42 -3.51 -16.23
C ILE A 110 -3.33 -3.96 -15.08
N GLU A 111 -3.21 -3.33 -13.91
CA GLU A 111 -4.06 -3.63 -12.76
C GLU A 111 -5.54 -3.38 -13.05
N PHE A 112 -5.88 -2.29 -13.74
CA PHE A 112 -7.25 -1.99 -14.13
C PHE A 112 -7.83 -3.10 -15.04
N PHE A 113 -7.12 -3.47 -16.11
CA PHE A 113 -7.58 -4.53 -17.01
C PHE A 113 -7.70 -5.88 -16.30
N LEU A 114 -6.79 -6.17 -15.37
CA LEU A 114 -6.84 -7.38 -14.55
C LEU A 114 -8.09 -7.38 -13.65
N GLY A 115 -8.39 -6.25 -13.02
CA GLY A 115 -9.61 -6.05 -12.22
C GLY A 115 -10.87 -6.27 -13.04
N ILE A 116 -10.96 -5.67 -14.23
CA ILE A 116 -12.09 -5.88 -15.15
C ILE A 116 -12.19 -7.33 -15.61
N ALA A 117 -11.08 -8.02 -15.86
CA ALA A 117 -11.08 -9.43 -16.25
C ALA A 117 -11.62 -10.35 -15.15
N TYR A 118 -11.24 -10.10 -13.89
CA TYR A 118 -11.82 -10.78 -12.72
C TYR A 118 -13.32 -10.52 -12.57
N LEU A 119 -13.76 -9.26 -12.70
CA LEU A 119 -15.18 -8.90 -12.60
C LEU A 119 -16.01 -9.50 -13.74
N SER A 120 -15.43 -9.63 -14.93
CA SER A 120 -16.07 -10.24 -16.10
C SER A 120 -16.06 -11.78 -16.04
N GLN A 121 -15.41 -12.38 -15.02
CA GLN A 121 -15.16 -13.82 -14.92
C GLN A 121 -14.56 -14.43 -16.20
N PHE A 122 -13.71 -13.65 -16.88
CA PHE A 122 -13.12 -14.09 -18.14
C PHE A 122 -12.03 -15.13 -17.84
N ASN A 123 -12.30 -16.41 -18.11
CA ASN A 123 -11.36 -17.53 -17.93
C ASN A 123 -10.51 -17.43 -16.63
N PRO A 124 -11.08 -17.78 -15.46
CA PRO A 124 -10.44 -17.58 -14.16
C PRO A 124 -9.06 -18.25 -14.05
N LEU A 125 -8.83 -19.37 -14.71
CA LEU A 125 -7.53 -20.05 -14.75
C LEU A 125 -6.44 -19.17 -15.37
N LEU A 126 -6.71 -18.59 -16.55
CA LEU A 126 -5.76 -17.76 -17.28
C LEU A 126 -5.48 -16.45 -16.52
N ILE A 127 -6.53 -15.84 -15.97
CA ILE A 127 -6.38 -14.60 -15.21
C ILE A 127 -5.60 -14.83 -13.92
N ASN A 128 -5.86 -15.91 -13.18
CA ASN A 128 -5.09 -16.22 -11.98
C ASN A 128 -3.59 -16.42 -12.28
N TRP A 129 -3.24 -17.08 -13.40
CA TRP A 129 -1.85 -17.19 -13.83
C TRP A 129 -1.20 -15.84 -14.13
N ILE A 130 -1.89 -14.98 -14.90
CA ILE A 130 -1.40 -13.63 -15.19
C ILE A 130 -1.23 -12.84 -13.88
N THR A 131 -2.21 -12.91 -12.98
CA THR A 131 -2.15 -12.24 -11.68
C THR A 131 -0.94 -12.66 -10.89
N VAL A 132 -0.67 -13.96 -10.76
CA VAL A 132 0.52 -14.44 -10.04
C VAL A 132 1.80 -13.87 -10.67
N ILE A 133 1.92 -13.87 -12.00
CA ILE A 133 3.10 -13.33 -12.69
C ILE A 133 3.25 -11.82 -12.44
N VAL A 134 2.17 -11.06 -12.64
CA VAL A 134 2.19 -9.60 -12.46
C VAL A 134 2.47 -9.24 -11.01
N MET A 135 1.82 -9.90 -10.04
CA MET A 135 2.04 -9.68 -8.61
C MET A 135 3.44 -10.11 -8.17
N PHE A 136 4.02 -11.15 -8.77
CA PHE A 136 5.39 -11.56 -8.48
C PHE A 136 6.42 -10.53 -8.98
N VAL A 137 6.23 -10.02 -10.21
CA VAL A 137 7.07 -8.95 -10.77
C VAL A 137 6.98 -7.69 -9.91
N SER A 138 5.76 -7.25 -9.56
CA SER A 138 5.53 -6.13 -8.66
C SER A 138 6.11 -6.36 -7.26
N GLY A 139 5.93 -7.57 -6.71
CA GLY A 139 6.41 -7.96 -5.39
C GLY A 139 7.93 -7.89 -5.28
N ILE A 140 8.67 -8.35 -6.31
CA ILE A 140 10.13 -8.20 -6.36
C ILE A 140 10.54 -6.72 -6.37
N GLY A 141 9.84 -5.89 -7.16
CA GLY A 141 10.07 -4.45 -7.21
C GLY A 141 9.97 -3.80 -5.83
N VAL A 142 8.95 -4.18 -5.05
CA VAL A 142 8.75 -3.60 -3.71
C VAL A 142 9.60 -4.27 -2.61
N LEU A 143 9.91 -5.56 -2.69
CA LEU A 143 10.85 -6.20 -1.75
C LEU A 143 12.24 -5.58 -1.83
N ASN A 144 12.70 -5.26 -3.04
CA ASN A 144 13.96 -4.54 -3.25
C ASN A 144 13.91 -3.11 -2.67
N SER A 145 12.74 -2.46 -2.66
CA SER A 145 12.52 -1.14 -2.04
C SER A 145 12.84 -1.13 -0.55
N ILE A 146 12.39 -2.14 0.18
CA ILE A 146 12.54 -2.21 1.65
C ILE A 146 14.00 -2.46 2.01
N LEU A 147 14.66 -3.38 1.30
CA LEU A 147 16.05 -3.72 1.54
C LEU A 147 17.00 -2.55 1.29
N SER A 148 16.61 -1.58 0.46
CA SER A 148 17.50 -0.48 0.06
C SER A 148 17.60 0.68 1.05
N HIS A 149 16.85 0.70 2.17
CA HIS A 149 16.93 1.71 3.25
C HIS A 149 17.18 3.17 2.78
N GLN A 150 16.60 3.58 1.66
CA GLN A 150 16.82 4.94 1.15
C GLN A 150 15.96 5.91 1.95
N LYS A 151 16.65 6.83 2.65
CA LYS A 151 16.05 7.90 3.45
C LYS A 151 15.06 8.67 2.59
N ILE A 152 13.79 8.58 2.97
CA ILE A 152 12.67 9.21 2.28
C ILE A 152 12.82 10.73 2.46
N ASN A 153 13.35 11.40 1.44
CA ASN A 153 13.14 12.83 1.30
C ASN A 153 11.66 12.99 0.99
N CYS A 154 10.97 13.83 1.77
CA CYS A 154 9.54 14.10 1.67
C CYS A 154 9.09 14.29 0.21
N ALA A 155 8.59 13.21 -0.39
CA ALA A 155 7.79 13.29 -1.61
C ALA A 155 6.39 13.66 -1.15
N CYS A 156 6.02 14.92 -1.37
CA CYS A 156 4.64 15.36 -1.28
C CYS A 156 3.83 14.61 -2.33
N LEU A 157 3.35 13.41 -1.99
CA LEU A 157 2.24 12.76 -2.68
C LEU A 157 1.11 13.78 -2.69
N GLY A 158 0.65 14.20 -3.87
CA GLY A 158 -0.10 15.43 -4.05
C GLY A 158 -1.28 15.55 -3.07
N ALA A 159 -1.12 16.39 -2.05
CA ALA A 159 -2.10 17.01 -1.14
C ALA A 159 -3.29 16.21 -0.55
N VAL A 160 -3.51 14.93 -0.89
CA VAL A 160 -4.78 14.22 -0.61
C VAL A 160 -4.57 12.91 0.17
N LEU A 161 -3.41 12.25 0.04
CA LEU A 161 -3.13 10.99 0.73
C LEU A 161 -1.73 11.01 1.36
N ASN A 162 -1.65 11.42 2.62
CA ASN A 162 -0.42 11.46 3.42
C ASN A 162 -0.06 10.05 3.95
N VAL A 163 0.05 9.08 3.03
CA VAL A 163 0.27 7.67 3.38
C VAL A 163 1.33 7.07 2.47
N PRO A 164 2.35 6.36 2.99
CA PRO A 164 3.23 5.55 2.17
C PRO A 164 2.42 4.38 1.60
N LEU A 165 1.83 4.59 0.42
CA LEU A 165 1.09 3.58 -0.35
C LEU A 165 1.93 2.31 -0.54
N SER A 166 3.26 2.44 -0.54
CA SER A 166 4.22 1.33 -0.69
C SER A 166 4.02 0.20 0.32
N THR A 167 3.97 0.46 1.63
CA THR A 167 3.85 -0.60 2.65
C THR A 167 2.53 -1.35 2.58
N VAL A 168 1.46 -0.61 2.28
CA VAL A 168 0.12 -1.18 2.11
C VAL A 168 0.06 -2.01 0.83
N SER A 169 0.55 -1.47 -0.30
CA SER A 169 0.60 -2.17 -1.57
C SER A 169 1.39 -3.49 -1.52
N ILE A 170 2.34 -3.66 -0.59
CA ILE A 170 3.01 -4.95 -0.37
C ILE A 170 2.05 -5.98 0.22
N LEU A 171 1.36 -5.61 1.30
CA LEU A 171 0.40 -6.49 1.95
C LEU A 171 -0.71 -6.87 0.97
N GLU A 172 -1.12 -5.92 0.13
CA GLU A 172 -2.09 -6.10 -0.93
C GLU A 172 -1.60 -7.04 -2.03
N ASN A 173 -0.44 -6.77 -2.63
CA ASN A 173 0.14 -7.60 -3.69
C ASN A 173 0.39 -9.04 -3.19
N PHE A 174 0.88 -9.19 -1.96
CA PHE A 174 1.13 -10.50 -1.38
C PHE A 174 -0.18 -11.22 -1.04
N GLY A 175 -1.18 -10.50 -0.51
CA GLY A 175 -2.51 -11.05 -0.26
C GLY A 175 -3.17 -11.54 -1.54
N MET A 176 -3.17 -10.72 -2.59
CA MET A 176 -3.74 -11.08 -3.90
C MET A 176 -2.98 -12.22 -4.58
N ALA A 177 -1.64 -12.23 -4.51
CA ALA A 177 -0.85 -13.35 -5.02
C ALA A 177 -1.16 -14.66 -4.28
N ALA A 178 -1.26 -14.61 -2.95
CA ALA A 178 -1.63 -15.77 -2.13
C ALA A 178 -3.04 -16.27 -2.47
N MET A 179 -3.98 -15.34 -2.68
CA MET A 179 -5.35 -15.67 -3.07
C MET A 179 -5.41 -16.34 -4.45
N ALA A 180 -4.76 -15.75 -5.47
CA ALA A 180 -4.70 -16.33 -6.80
C ALA A 180 -3.99 -17.71 -6.79
N ALA A 181 -2.90 -17.85 -6.05
CA ALA A 181 -2.19 -19.12 -5.92
C ALA A 181 -3.04 -20.18 -5.21
N TYR A 182 -3.78 -19.81 -4.17
CA TYR A 182 -4.73 -20.70 -3.50
C TYR A 182 -5.78 -21.21 -4.49
N GLN A 183 -6.36 -20.32 -5.29
CA GLN A 183 -7.36 -20.71 -6.27
C GLN A 183 -6.78 -21.62 -7.38
N LEU A 184 -5.52 -21.40 -7.79
CA LEU A 184 -4.82 -22.29 -8.74
C LEU A 184 -4.49 -23.68 -8.18
N ILE A 185 -4.20 -23.81 -6.89
CA ILE A 185 -3.75 -25.08 -6.28
C ILE A 185 -4.91 -25.92 -5.75
N PHE A 186 -5.95 -25.28 -5.21
CA PHE A 186 -7.02 -25.98 -4.49
C PHE A 186 -8.32 -26.12 -5.29
N MET A 187 -8.54 -25.28 -6.31
CA MET A 187 -9.78 -25.32 -7.11
C MET A 187 -9.59 -25.87 -8.53
N TYR A 188 -8.34 -26.07 -8.97
CA TYR A 188 -7.97 -26.72 -10.23
C TYR A 188 -7.09 -27.93 -9.96
#